data_AF-A0AAV5VYS3-F1
#
_entry.id   AF-A0AAV5VYS3-F1
#
_cell.length_a   1.000
_cell.length_b   1.000
_cell.length_c   1.000
_cell.angle_alpha   90.00
_cell.angle_beta   90.00
_cell.angle_gamma   90.00
#
_symmetry.space_group_name_H-M   'P 1'
#
loop_
_entity.id
_entity.type
_entity.pdbx_description
1 polymer ?
#
loop_
_entity_poly.entity_id
_entity_poly.type
_entity_poly.pdbx_seq_one_letter_code
_entity_poly.pdbx_strand_id
1 'polypeptide(L)'
;MDNSTLVDDDDLYCQPAYGDNVSDTCWYVQNTDACGGGGYLAWTAFVYCCEDPVAKWFIVAGGALFLFLLFLMITISADDYLCPNVSTIVSKLNISENMAGVTFMAFGNGAPDVFSSLASVVSSPMPRADLALGTLLGGTMFVTLLVTSAIVVTRPFKAAKWSALRDLGFSIVTIGLILFFFLYSDEVQLWMPLTFLGIYLIYVATVFSI
;
A
#
# COMPACT_ATOMS: atom_id res chain seq x y z
N MET A 1 -40.98 -14.48 16.26
CA MET A 1 -41.52 -13.52 15.28
C MET A 1 -40.94 -12.17 15.65
N ASP A 2 -40.12 -11.49 14.89
CA ASP A 2 -39.27 -11.76 13.75
C ASP A 2 -38.44 -10.47 13.67
N ASN A 3 -37.10 -10.54 13.68
CA ASN A 3 -36.30 -9.47 13.07
C ASN A 3 -34.87 -9.95 12.80
N SER A 4 -34.78 -11.10 12.15
CA SER A 4 -33.68 -11.35 11.21
C SER A 4 -33.84 -10.38 10.03
N THR A 5 -33.37 -9.14 10.16
CA THR A 5 -33.01 -8.21 9.05
C THR A 5 -32.38 -6.93 9.60
N LEU A 6 -31.32 -7.06 10.40
CA LEU A 6 -30.28 -6.04 10.47
C LEU A 6 -29.01 -6.69 9.92
N VAL A 7 -29.07 -7.08 8.65
CA VAL A 7 -27.86 -7.11 7.82
C VAL A 7 -27.68 -5.63 7.47
N ASP A 8 -27.23 -4.86 8.46
CA ASP A 8 -27.06 -3.42 8.31
C ASP A 8 -25.85 -3.19 7.40
N ASP A 9 -25.93 -2.15 6.56
CA ASP A 9 -24.88 -1.64 5.68
C ASP A 9 -23.55 -1.28 6.41
N ASP A 10 -23.44 -1.58 7.72
CA ASP A 10 -22.32 -1.30 8.62
C ASP A 10 -21.15 -2.32 8.56
N ASP A 11 -21.30 -3.46 7.87
CA ASP A 11 -20.21 -4.45 7.71
C ASP A 11 -19.09 -3.99 6.75
N LEU A 12 -19.19 -2.78 6.19
CA LEU A 12 -18.15 -2.22 5.32
C LEU A 12 -16.86 -1.87 6.07
N TYR A 13 -16.93 -1.60 7.38
CA TYR A 13 -15.78 -1.21 8.21
C TYR A 13 -15.76 -1.95 9.55
N CYS A 14 -14.57 -2.36 10.00
CA CYS A 14 -14.43 -2.99 11.32
C CYS A 14 -14.53 -1.91 12.42
N GLN A 15 -15.71 -1.74 13.00
CA GLN A 15 -15.96 -0.80 14.10
C GLN A 15 -16.54 -1.52 15.33
N PRO A 16 -15.68 -2.14 16.17
CA PRO A 16 -16.15 -2.65 17.46
C PRO A 16 -16.57 -1.47 18.35
N ALA A 17 -17.76 -1.55 18.94
CA ALA A 17 -18.28 -0.50 19.82
C ALA A 17 -17.33 -0.28 21.02
N TYR A 18 -16.87 0.97 21.19
CA TYR A 18 -15.98 1.34 22.28
C TYR A 18 -16.77 1.43 23.60
N GLY A 19 -16.79 0.33 24.37
CA GLY A 19 -17.45 0.29 25.68
C GLY A 19 -18.09 -1.06 26.06
N ASP A 20 -18.21 -2.00 25.12
CA ASP A 20 -18.74 -3.34 25.41
C ASP A 20 -17.72 -4.26 26.08
N ASN A 21 -18.19 -5.35 26.70
CA ASN A 21 -17.32 -6.35 27.31
C ASN A 21 -16.32 -6.91 26.27
N VAL A 22 -15.10 -7.23 26.73
CA VAL A 22 -14.03 -7.78 25.87
C VAL A 22 -14.51 -9.03 25.12
N SER A 23 -15.34 -9.86 25.76
CA SER A 23 -15.94 -11.05 25.16
C SER A 23 -16.82 -10.74 23.94
N ASP A 24 -17.63 -9.69 24.02
CA ASP A 24 -18.54 -9.29 22.94
C ASP A 24 -17.76 -8.65 21.79
N THR A 25 -16.73 -7.87 22.12
CA THR A 25 -15.79 -7.29 21.15
C THR A 25 -15.02 -8.40 20.41
N CYS A 26 -14.55 -9.42 21.13
CA CYS A 26 -13.84 -10.54 20.54
C CYS A 26 -14.75 -11.38 19.63
N TRP A 27 -15.99 -11.63 20.07
CA TRP A 27 -16.97 -12.33 19.26
C TRP A 27 -17.23 -11.57 17.95
N TYR A 28 -17.46 -10.25 18.01
CA TYR A 28 -17.64 -9.42 16.82
C TYR A 28 -16.43 -9.50 15.88
N VAL A 29 -15.20 -9.35 16.39
CA VAL A 29 -13.98 -9.38 15.56
C VAL A 29 -13.73 -10.74 14.90
N GLN A 30 -14.11 -11.85 15.54
CA GLN A 30 -13.95 -13.20 14.98
C GLN A 30 -15.05 -13.58 14.00
N ASN A 31 -16.25 -13.03 14.18
CA ASN A 31 -17.44 -13.43 13.45
C ASN A 31 -17.80 -12.47 12.30
N THR A 32 -17.13 -11.31 12.22
CA THR A 32 -17.30 -10.31 11.15
C THR A 32 -16.10 -10.31 10.21
N ASP A 33 -16.34 -10.65 8.93
CA ASP A 33 -15.32 -10.66 7.87
C ASP A 33 -14.61 -9.31 7.70
N ALA A 34 -15.30 -8.23 8.08
CA ALA A 34 -14.78 -6.88 8.08
C ALA A 34 -13.48 -6.69 8.88
N CYS A 35 -13.30 -7.50 9.93
CA CYS A 35 -12.19 -7.39 10.85
C CYS A 35 -11.02 -8.33 10.51
N GLY A 36 -11.17 -9.23 9.53
CA GLY A 36 -10.16 -10.23 9.16
C GLY A 36 -8.91 -9.65 8.50
N GLY A 37 -8.98 -8.43 7.93
CA GLY A 37 -7.82 -7.71 7.38
C GLY A 37 -7.17 -8.37 6.15
N GLY A 38 -7.73 -9.47 5.63
CA GLY A 38 -7.32 -10.15 4.39
C GLY A 38 -5.92 -10.78 4.39
N GLY A 39 -5.29 -10.94 5.56
CA GLY A 39 -3.95 -11.50 5.71
C GLY A 39 -3.91 -12.80 6.51
N TYR A 40 -2.79 -13.52 6.45
CA TYR A 40 -2.58 -14.77 7.21
C TYR A 40 -2.52 -14.56 8.74
N LEU A 41 -2.30 -13.31 9.20
CA LEU A 41 -2.22 -12.95 10.61
C LEU A 41 -3.40 -12.04 10.97
N ALA A 42 -4.36 -12.55 11.73
CA ALA A 42 -5.50 -11.79 12.25
C ALA A 42 -5.09 -10.88 13.43
N TRP A 43 -4.34 -9.83 13.14
CA TRP A 43 -3.80 -8.89 14.14
C TRP A 43 -4.90 -8.27 15.03
N THR A 44 -6.05 -7.95 14.43
CA THR A 44 -7.24 -7.46 15.13
C THR A 44 -7.71 -8.43 16.21
N ALA A 45 -7.83 -9.72 15.89
CA ALA A 45 -8.20 -10.74 16.86
C ALA A 45 -7.19 -10.84 18.01
N PHE A 46 -5.88 -10.84 17.71
CA PHE A 46 -4.84 -10.92 18.75
C PHE A 46 -4.88 -9.75 19.75
N VAL A 47 -5.18 -8.53 19.28
CA VAL A 47 -5.19 -7.33 20.13
C VAL A 47 -6.52 -7.18 20.88
N TYR A 48 -7.66 -7.39 20.21
CA TYR A 48 -8.98 -7.14 20.77
C TYR A 48 -9.50 -8.30 21.64
N CYS A 49 -9.12 -9.55 21.37
CA CYS A 49 -9.57 -10.71 22.17
C CYS A 49 -8.78 -10.96 23.46
N CYS A 50 -7.66 -10.29 23.66
CA CYS A 50 -6.95 -10.36 24.93
C CYS A 50 -7.72 -9.50 25.96
N GLU A 51 -7.97 -9.98 27.17
CA GLU A 51 -8.61 -9.17 28.22
C GLU A 51 -7.56 -8.41 29.06
N ASP A 52 -6.44 -9.08 29.33
CA ASP A 52 -5.35 -8.56 30.17
C ASP A 52 -4.66 -7.33 29.55
N PRO A 53 -4.74 -6.15 30.20
CA PRO A 53 -4.10 -4.93 29.69
C PRO A 53 -2.59 -5.07 29.52
N VAL A 54 -1.94 -5.81 30.42
CA VAL A 54 -0.49 -6.04 30.40
C VAL A 54 -0.09 -6.88 29.19
N ALA A 55 -0.84 -7.95 28.90
CA ALA A 55 -0.58 -8.81 27.74
C ALA A 55 -0.82 -8.07 26.42
N LYS A 56 -1.84 -7.21 26.34
CA LYS A 56 -2.05 -6.33 25.16
C LYS A 56 -0.84 -5.47 24.85
N TRP A 57 -0.27 -4.81 25.86
CA TRP A 57 0.94 -4.00 25.68
C TRP A 57 2.12 -4.83 25.19
N PHE A 58 2.32 -6.04 25.70
CA PHE A 58 3.38 -6.93 25.20
C PHE A 58 3.16 -7.37 23.75
N ILE A 59 1.92 -7.67 23.35
CA ILE A 59 1.58 -8.03 21.97
C ILE A 59 1.88 -6.85 21.04
N VAL A 60 1.37 -5.65 21.37
CA VAL A 60 1.58 -4.44 20.56
C VAL A 60 3.06 -4.07 20.49
N ALA A 61 3.77 -4.09 21.61
CA ALA A 61 5.21 -3.82 21.64
C ALA A 61 6.02 -4.86 20.87
N GLY A 62 5.67 -6.14 21.00
CA GLY A 62 6.29 -7.24 20.24
C GLY A 62 6.05 -7.11 18.74
N GLY A 63 4.82 -6.77 18.32
CA GLY A 63 4.49 -6.49 16.93
C GLY A 63 5.22 -5.28 16.38
N ALA A 64 5.30 -4.19 17.15
CA ALA A 64 6.07 -3.00 16.76
C ALA A 64 7.57 -3.30 16.61
N LEU A 65 8.14 -4.08 17.54
CA LEU A 65 9.53 -4.54 17.47
C LEU A 65 9.74 -5.42 16.23
N PHE A 66 8.82 -6.34 15.95
CA PHE A 66 8.90 -7.21 14.78
C PHE A 66 8.85 -6.41 13.47
N LEU A 67 7.92 -5.46 13.33
CA LEU A 67 7.85 -4.56 12.18
C LEU A 67 9.13 -3.73 12.02
N PHE A 68 9.69 -3.24 13.13
CA PHE A 68 10.96 -2.51 13.12
C PHE A 68 12.11 -3.39 12.63
N LEU A 69 12.21 -4.65 13.09
CA LEU A 69 13.22 -5.59 12.61
C LEU A 69 13.06 -5.92 11.12
N LEU A 70 11.83 -6.09 10.63
CA LEU A 70 11.56 -6.30 9.21
C LEU A 70 11.99 -5.08 8.38
N PHE A 71 11.69 -3.87 8.86
CA PHE A 71 12.10 -2.63 8.21
C PHE A 71 13.64 -2.52 8.11
N LEU A 72 14.36 -2.87 9.18
CA LEU A 72 15.83 -2.91 9.17
C LEU A 72 16.36 -3.96 8.19
N MET A 73 15.78 -5.17 8.18
CA MET A 73 16.19 -6.25 7.29
C MET A 73 16.01 -5.87 5.81
N ILE A 74 14.88 -5.26 5.46
CA ILE A 74 14.63 -4.77 4.09
C ILE A 74 15.60 -3.65 3.75
N THR A 75 15.86 -2.72 4.66
CA THR A 75 16.76 -1.58 4.42
C THR A 75 18.19 -2.05 4.15
N ILE A 76 18.74 -2.91 5.01
CA ILE A 76 20.09 -3.48 4.83
C ILE A 76 20.14 -4.30 3.54
N SER A 77 19.10 -5.09 3.27
CA SER A 77 19.07 -5.91 2.06
C SER A 77 19.00 -5.07 0.78
N ALA A 78 18.29 -3.95 0.82
CA ALA A 78 18.21 -3.02 -0.31
C ALA A 78 19.57 -2.35 -0.59
N ASP A 79 20.27 -1.90 0.45
CA ASP A 79 21.55 -1.20 0.31
C ASP A 79 22.69 -2.15 -0.11
N ASP A 80 22.83 -3.29 0.56
CA ASP A 80 23.97 -4.20 0.36
C ASP A 80 23.77 -5.19 -0.81
N TYR A 81 22.54 -5.59 -1.11
CA TYR A 81 22.26 -6.57 -2.16
C TYR A 81 21.54 -5.97 -3.37
N LEU A 82 20.44 -5.24 -3.20
CA LEU A 82 19.65 -4.79 -4.35
C LEU A 82 20.41 -3.73 -5.18
N CYS A 83 20.91 -2.67 -4.54
CA CYS A 83 21.57 -1.54 -5.22
C CYS A 83 22.81 -1.97 -6.05
N PRO A 84 23.77 -2.76 -5.52
CA PRO A 84 24.95 -3.16 -6.29
C PRO A 84 24.62 -4.13 -7.43
N ASN A 85 23.66 -5.02 -7.22
CA ASN A 85 23.23 -5.95 -8.28
C ASN A 85 22.53 -5.22 -9.42
N VAL A 86 21.66 -4.24 -9.12
CA VAL A 86 21.03 -3.40 -10.15
C VAL A 86 22.09 -2.62 -10.92
N SER A 87 23.05 -1.97 -10.24
CA SER A 87 24.15 -1.25 -10.91
C SER A 87 24.98 -2.18 -11.83
N THR A 88 25.26 -3.40 -11.39
CA THR A 88 25.97 -4.39 -12.20
C THR A 88 25.18 -4.78 -13.45
N ILE A 89 23.87 -5.05 -13.32
CA ILE A 89 22.99 -5.37 -14.44
C ILE A 89 22.95 -4.22 -15.45
N VAL A 90 22.83 -2.99 -14.97
CA VAL A 90 22.79 -1.77 -15.79
C VAL A 90 24.10 -1.60 -16.57
N SER A 91 25.24 -1.82 -15.92
CA SER A 91 26.56 -1.77 -16.57
C SER A 91 26.73 -2.83 -17.67
N LYS A 92 26.14 -4.02 -17.50
CA LYS A 92 26.18 -5.11 -18.48
C LYS A 92 25.24 -4.89 -19.65
N LEU A 93 24.06 -4.32 -19.40
CA LEU A 93 23.05 -4.03 -20.40
C LEU A 93 23.26 -2.69 -21.12
N ASN A 94 24.24 -1.89 -20.66
CA ASN A 94 24.56 -0.57 -21.20
C ASN A 94 23.35 0.40 -21.19
N ILE A 95 22.54 0.30 -20.13
CA ILE A 95 21.35 1.14 -19.89
C ILE A 95 21.77 2.30 -18.95
N SER A 96 21.03 3.41 -18.95
CA SER A 96 21.29 4.50 -17.99
C SER A 96 20.85 4.15 -16.56
N GLU A 97 21.57 4.65 -15.56
CA GLU A 97 21.18 4.46 -14.14
C GLU A 97 19.80 5.05 -13.83
N ASN A 98 19.43 6.14 -14.50
CA ASN A 98 18.09 6.74 -14.38
C ASN A 98 17.00 5.74 -14.79
N MET A 99 17.20 5.02 -15.90
CA MET A 99 16.27 3.99 -16.37
C MET A 99 16.18 2.79 -15.41
N ALA A 100 17.29 2.45 -14.75
CA ALA A 100 17.32 1.40 -13.74
C ALA A 100 16.47 1.75 -12.51
N GLY A 101 16.54 3.00 -12.07
CA GLY A 101 15.73 3.52 -10.97
C GLY A 101 14.24 3.46 -11.28
N VAL A 102 13.81 3.96 -12.45
CA VAL A 102 12.39 3.95 -12.84
C VAL A 102 11.83 2.57 -13.20
N THR A 103 12.67 1.53 -13.31
CA THR A 103 12.22 0.17 -13.64
C THR A 103 12.47 -0.81 -12.49
N PHE A 104 13.72 -1.21 -12.25
CA PHE A 104 14.05 -2.25 -11.27
C PHE A 104 13.77 -1.80 -9.83
N MET A 105 14.16 -0.57 -9.46
CA MET A 105 13.90 -0.06 -8.10
C MET A 105 12.40 0.21 -7.91
N ALA A 106 11.75 0.81 -8.91
CA ALA A 106 10.30 1.03 -8.90
C ALA A 106 9.51 -0.28 -8.78
N PHE A 107 9.90 -1.32 -9.53
CA PHE A 107 9.29 -2.65 -9.47
C PHE A 107 9.51 -3.31 -8.11
N GLY A 108 10.71 -3.23 -7.55
CA GLY A 108 11.02 -3.78 -6.22
C GLY A 108 10.16 -3.17 -5.12
N ASN A 109 9.90 -1.87 -5.18
CA ASN A 109 9.03 -1.18 -4.23
C ASN A 109 7.55 -1.53 -4.41
N GLY A 110 7.06 -1.62 -5.65
CA GLY A 110 5.63 -1.87 -5.93
C GLY A 110 5.22 -3.34 -5.85
N ALA A 111 6.16 -4.29 -5.95
CA ALA A 111 5.87 -5.72 -5.87
C ALA A 111 5.11 -6.13 -4.58
N PRO A 112 5.54 -5.78 -3.36
CA PRO A 112 4.80 -6.14 -2.14
C PRO A 112 3.40 -5.55 -2.10
N ASP A 113 3.18 -4.34 -2.62
CA ASP A 113 1.85 -3.71 -2.66
C ASP A 113 0.88 -4.46 -3.58
N VAL A 114 1.38 -4.90 -4.75
CA VAL A 114 0.61 -5.71 -5.70
C VAL A 114 0.28 -7.07 -5.08
N PHE A 115 1.25 -7.74 -4.44
CA PHE A 115 1.00 -9.02 -3.78
C PHE A 115 0.05 -8.90 -2.60
N SER A 116 0.15 -7.84 -1.80
CA SER A 116 -0.78 -7.58 -0.69
C SER A 116 -2.20 -7.35 -1.21
N SER A 117 -2.34 -6.57 -2.29
CA SER A 117 -3.64 -6.34 -2.93
C SER A 117 -4.23 -7.63 -3.49
N LEU A 118 -3.42 -8.44 -4.19
CA LEU A 118 -3.86 -9.74 -4.72
C LEU A 118 -4.22 -10.72 -3.59
N ALA A 119 -3.42 -10.79 -2.53
CA ALA A 119 -3.69 -11.64 -1.37
C ALA A 119 -5.02 -11.26 -0.72
N SER A 120 -5.34 -9.97 -0.63
CA SER A 120 -6.61 -9.52 -0.05
C SER A 120 -7.82 -9.97 -0.89
N VAL A 121 -7.71 -9.96 -2.22
CA VAL A 121 -8.74 -10.42 -3.16
C VAL A 121 -8.91 -11.94 -3.13
N VAL A 122 -7.81 -12.69 -3.00
CA VAL A 122 -7.85 -14.16 -3.01
C VAL A 122 -8.27 -14.74 -1.65
N SER A 123 -7.89 -14.09 -0.55
CA SER A 123 -8.09 -14.63 0.79
C SER A 123 -9.38 -14.19 1.46
N SER A 124 -10.03 -13.12 0.96
CA SER A 124 -11.24 -12.55 1.57
C SER A 124 -12.45 -12.73 0.66
N PRO A 125 -13.61 -13.15 1.19
CA PRO A 125 -14.85 -13.25 0.42
C PRO A 125 -15.33 -11.91 -0.16
N MET A 126 -15.01 -10.80 0.52
CA MET A 126 -15.35 -9.45 0.11
C MET A 126 -14.08 -8.60 -0.05
N PRO A 127 -13.59 -8.40 -1.29
CA PRO A 127 -12.40 -7.61 -1.56
C PRO A 127 -12.62 -6.13 -1.23
N ARG A 128 -11.67 -5.54 -0.50
CA ARG A 128 -11.74 -4.11 -0.09
C ARG A 128 -10.86 -3.25 -0.99
N ALA A 129 -11.41 -2.87 -2.13
CA ALA A 129 -10.72 -2.01 -3.09
C ALA A 129 -10.35 -0.65 -2.48
N ASP A 130 -11.22 -0.06 -1.66
CA ASP A 130 -11.01 1.27 -1.08
C ASP A 130 -9.82 1.31 -0.12
N LEU A 131 -9.66 0.26 0.70
CA LEU A 131 -8.52 0.13 1.60
C LEU A 131 -7.22 -0.03 0.81
N ALA A 132 -7.21 -0.88 -0.21
CA ALA A 132 -6.04 -1.08 -1.07
C ALA A 132 -5.66 0.23 -1.80
N LEU A 133 -6.62 0.91 -2.41
CA LEU A 133 -6.41 2.20 -3.07
C LEU A 133 -5.92 3.28 -2.08
N GLY A 134 -6.48 3.33 -0.88
CA GLY A 134 -6.03 4.24 0.18
C GLY A 134 -4.57 4.01 0.57
N THR A 135 -4.15 2.76 0.70
CA THR A 135 -2.73 2.43 0.98
C THR A 135 -1.80 2.80 -0.17
N LEU A 136 -2.20 2.54 -1.42
CA LEU A 136 -1.40 2.85 -2.62
C LEU A 136 -1.23 4.36 -2.81
N LEU A 137 -2.33 5.12 -2.70
CA LEU A 137 -2.33 6.57 -2.80
C LEU A 137 -1.54 7.19 -1.64
N GLY A 138 -1.78 6.74 -0.41
CA GLY A 138 -1.08 7.21 0.78
C GLY A 138 0.43 6.98 0.69
N GLY A 139 0.86 5.80 0.28
CA GLY A 139 2.27 5.46 0.06
C GLY A 139 2.92 6.32 -1.01
N THR A 140 2.24 6.49 -2.16
CA THR A 140 2.74 7.33 -3.26
C THR A 140 2.90 8.79 -2.83
N MET A 141 1.93 9.34 -2.08
CA MET A 141 2.00 10.69 -1.54
C MET A 141 3.11 10.84 -0.49
N PHE A 142 3.25 9.86 0.40
CA PHE A 142 4.29 9.84 1.41
C PHE A 142 5.69 9.88 0.79
N VAL A 143 5.95 9.05 -0.23
CA VAL A 143 7.26 9.02 -0.90
C VAL A 143 7.52 10.30 -1.69
N THR A 144 6.53 10.78 -2.43
CA THR A 144 6.69 11.98 -3.28
C THR A 144 6.85 13.25 -2.46
N LEU A 145 6.12 13.39 -1.34
CA LEU A 145 6.14 14.60 -0.53
C LEU A 145 7.20 14.54 0.58
N LEU A 146 7.22 13.49 1.41
CA LEU A 146 8.08 13.44 2.60
C LEU A 146 9.48 12.89 2.28
N VAL A 147 9.56 11.74 1.62
CA VAL A 147 10.86 11.10 1.33
C VAL A 147 11.68 11.95 0.37
N THR A 148 11.07 12.41 -0.73
CA THR A 148 11.76 13.27 -1.71
C THR A 148 12.21 14.58 -1.08
N SER A 149 11.38 15.23 -0.25
CA SER A 149 11.77 16.46 0.45
C SER A 149 12.94 16.23 1.42
N ALA A 150 12.93 15.12 2.16
CA ALA A 150 14.03 14.77 3.05
C ALA A 150 15.35 14.56 2.27
N ILE A 151 15.30 13.92 1.10
CA ILE A 151 16.49 13.73 0.24
C ILE A 151 17.02 15.08 -0.26
N VAL A 152 16.14 15.98 -0.73
CA VAL A 152 16.54 17.31 -1.24
C VAL A 152 17.18 18.16 -0.14
N VAL A 153 16.67 18.09 1.10
CA VAL A 153 17.22 18.82 2.26
C VAL A 153 18.57 18.24 2.70
N THR A 154 18.72 16.92 2.70
CA THR A 154 19.95 16.26 3.18
C THR A 154 21.07 16.28 2.14
N ARG A 155 20.76 16.15 0.86
CA ARG A 155 21.71 16.08 -0.25
C ARG A 155 21.15 16.88 -1.44
N PRO A 156 21.43 18.19 -1.54
CA PRO A 156 20.96 18.99 -2.67
C PRO A 156 21.59 18.50 -3.97
N PHE A 157 20.76 18.11 -4.93
CA PHE A 157 21.17 17.68 -6.26
C PHE A 157 20.45 18.48 -7.35
N LYS A 158 21.05 18.59 -8.53
CA LYS A 158 20.42 19.24 -9.69
C LYS A 158 19.57 18.21 -10.43
N ALA A 159 18.27 18.17 -10.13
CA ALA A 159 17.32 17.37 -10.89
C ALA A 159 17.14 17.91 -12.31
N ALA A 160 17.00 17.02 -13.29
CA ALA A 160 16.61 17.40 -14.65
C ALA A 160 15.17 17.94 -14.62
N LYS A 161 15.02 19.26 -14.78
CA LYS A 161 13.73 19.96 -14.64
C LYS A 161 12.63 19.35 -15.51
N TRP A 162 12.97 18.95 -16.74
CA TRP A 162 12.03 18.34 -17.68
C TRP A 162 11.57 16.96 -17.23
N SER A 163 12.49 16.08 -16.81
CA SER A 163 12.14 14.74 -16.32
C SER A 163 11.32 14.82 -15.03
N ALA A 164 11.72 15.68 -14.09
CA ALA A 164 10.99 15.87 -12.83
C ALA A 164 9.58 16.44 -13.06
N LEU A 165 9.42 17.41 -13.96
CA LEU A 165 8.11 17.99 -14.27
C LEU A 165 7.20 16.97 -14.98
N ARG A 166 7.76 16.15 -15.89
CA ARG A 166 7.04 15.05 -16.53
C ARG A 166 6.54 14.05 -15.48
N ASP A 167 7.43 13.54 -14.64
CA ASP A 167 7.10 12.50 -13.68
C ASP A 167 6.06 12.99 -12.65
N LEU A 168 6.21 14.22 -12.15
CA LEU A 168 5.23 14.85 -11.27
C LEU A 168 3.90 15.12 -11.97
N GLY A 169 3.93 15.54 -13.23
CA GLY A 169 2.74 15.78 -14.04
C GLY A 169 1.90 14.51 -14.23
N PHE A 170 2.54 13.40 -14.61
CA PHE A 170 1.86 12.10 -14.71
C PHE A 170 1.30 11.64 -13.37
N SER A 171 2.04 11.82 -12.28
CA SER A 171 1.57 11.49 -10.93
C SER A 171 0.29 12.26 -10.57
N ILE A 172 0.27 13.59 -10.77
CA ILE A 172 -0.89 14.44 -10.49
C ILE A 172 -2.10 14.05 -11.36
N VAL A 173 -1.88 13.77 -12.66
CA VAL A 173 -2.96 13.33 -13.57
C VAL A 173 -3.55 12.01 -13.09
N THR A 174 -2.72 11.02 -12.73
CA THR A 174 -3.19 9.72 -12.25
C THR A 174 -3.98 9.86 -10.96
N ILE A 175 -3.47 10.60 -9.98
CA ILE A 175 -4.18 10.84 -8.71
C ILE A 175 -5.51 11.57 -8.96
N GLY A 176 -5.52 12.59 -9.83
CA GLY A 176 -6.73 13.32 -10.20
C GLY A 176 -7.78 12.44 -10.86
N LEU A 177 -7.36 11.51 -11.73
CA LEU A 177 -8.26 10.54 -12.35
C LEU A 177 -8.80 9.51 -11.36
N ILE A 178 -7.99 9.04 -10.41
CA ILE A 178 -8.45 8.14 -9.35
C ILE A 178 -9.53 8.84 -8.52
N LEU A 179 -9.28 10.08 -8.08
CA LEU A 179 -10.26 10.87 -7.34
C LEU A 179 -11.54 11.13 -8.15
N PHE A 180 -11.39 11.44 -9.44
CA PHE A 180 -12.52 11.67 -10.32
C PHE A 180 -13.41 10.43 -10.48
N PHE A 181 -12.81 9.25 -10.72
CA PHE A 181 -13.57 8.01 -10.82
C PHE A 181 -14.22 7.62 -9.49
N PHE A 182 -13.53 7.82 -8.37
CA PHE A 182 -14.08 7.51 -7.05
C PHE A 182 -15.28 8.41 -6.68
N LEU A 183 -15.29 9.68 -7.12
CA LEU A 183 -16.40 10.60 -6.86
C LEU A 183 -17.60 10.40 -7.79
N TYR A 184 -17.38 9.82 -8.98
CA TYR A 184 -18.41 9.74 -10.02
C TYR A 184 -18.94 8.32 -10.24
N SER A 185 -18.26 7.30 -9.73
CA SER A 185 -18.62 5.90 -9.95
C SER A 185 -18.58 5.11 -8.65
N ASP A 186 -19.75 4.57 -8.28
CA ASP A 186 -19.90 3.70 -7.11
C ASP A 186 -19.47 2.24 -7.40
N GLU A 187 -19.18 1.91 -8.66
CA GLU A 187 -18.74 0.57 -9.09
C GLU A 187 -17.44 0.62 -9.89
N VAL A 188 -16.52 -0.31 -9.60
CA VAL A 188 -15.27 -0.46 -10.35
C VAL A 188 -15.49 -1.32 -11.59
N GLN A 189 -15.56 -0.68 -12.75
CA GLN A 189 -15.72 -1.35 -14.04
C GLN A 189 -14.35 -1.66 -14.67
N LEU A 190 -14.25 -2.73 -15.47
CA LEU A 190 -13.00 -3.20 -16.09
C LEU A 190 -12.27 -2.17 -16.96
N TRP A 191 -12.98 -1.18 -17.51
CA TRP A 191 -12.35 -0.12 -18.32
C TRP A 191 -11.52 0.86 -17.49
N MET A 192 -11.79 0.99 -16.19
CA MET A 192 -11.05 1.87 -15.28
C MET A 192 -9.59 1.40 -15.09
N PRO A 193 -9.30 0.16 -14.65
CA PRO A 193 -7.92 -0.32 -14.56
C PRO A 193 -7.22 -0.39 -15.93
N LEU A 194 -7.95 -0.65 -17.02
CA LEU A 194 -7.40 -0.58 -18.38
C LEU A 194 -6.91 0.84 -18.73
N THR A 195 -7.65 1.87 -18.30
CA THR A 195 -7.26 3.28 -18.49
C THR A 195 -5.97 3.59 -17.72
N PHE A 196 -5.85 3.14 -16.48
CA PHE A 196 -4.62 3.30 -15.69
C PHE A 196 -3.42 2.55 -16.28
N LEU A 197 -3.64 1.34 -16.81
CA LEU A 197 -2.61 0.60 -17.52
C LEU A 197 -2.15 1.34 -18.79
N GLY A 198 -3.10 1.92 -19.54
CA GLY A 198 -2.79 2.74 -20.71
C GLY A 198 -1.93 3.96 -20.36
N ILE A 199 -2.26 4.69 -19.29
CA ILE A 199 -1.48 5.83 -18.80
C ILE A 199 -0.07 5.39 -18.39
N TYR A 200 0.06 4.24 -17.72
CA TYR A 200 1.36 3.69 -17.35
C TYR A 200 2.21 3.35 -18.59
N LEU A 201 1.63 2.74 -19.62
CA LEU A 201 2.33 2.44 -20.87
C LEU A 201 2.78 3.72 -21.60
N ILE A 202 1.94 4.75 -21.63
CA ILE A 202 2.30 6.06 -22.20
C ILE A 202 3.45 6.69 -21.39
N TYR A 203 3.37 6.67 -20.06
CA TYR A 203 4.43 7.15 -19.19
C TYR A 203 5.76 6.45 -19.52
N VAL A 204 5.77 5.12 -19.53
CA VAL A 204 6.96 4.33 -19.90
C VAL A 204 7.47 4.73 -21.27
N ALA A 205 6.62 4.78 -22.30
CA ALA A 205 7.05 5.19 -23.65
C ALA A 205 7.69 6.59 -23.66
N THR A 206 7.13 7.56 -22.94
CA THR A 206 7.70 8.92 -22.84
C THR A 206 9.02 8.97 -22.07
N VAL A 207 9.21 8.06 -21.10
CA VAL A 207 10.46 7.93 -20.35
C VAL A 207 11.57 7.36 -21.23
N PHE A 208 11.25 6.37 -22.05
CA PHE A 208 12.21 5.74 -22.98
C PHE A 208 12.53 6.59 -24.22
N SER A 209 11.67 7.54 -24.56
CA SER A 209 11.84 8.40 -25.75
C SER A 209 12.73 9.64 -25.52
N ILE A 210 13.18 9.87 -24.28
CA ILE A 210 14.01 11.01 -23.85
C ILE A 210 15.36 10.49 -23.39
#